data_AF-A0A9X2IE87-F1
#
_entry.id   AF-A0A9X2IE87-F1
#
_cell.length_a   1.000
_cell.length_b   1.000
_cell.length_c   1.000
_cell.angle_alpha   90.00
_cell.angle_beta   90.00
_cell.angle_gamma   90.00
#
_symmetry.space_group_name_H-M   'P 1'
#
loop_
_entity.id
_entity.type
_entity.pdbx_description
1 polymer ?
#
loop_
_entity_poly.entity_id
_entity_poly.type
_entity_poly.pdbx_seq_one_letter_code
_entity_poly.pdbx_strand_id
1 'polypeptide(L)'
;MTTLRTTRQRSSRHPGLRAVAVAAVLPTALLLAGCSGSDEEASGDSSAAAEESAASEDGAGSGDYCADLTSTQEDLSGLSGDDPASLDQAFTAFDTLAAEAPDEVAEQWTVLTDMADQVRTALDENDLTLEDLSTLSTTGQLPEGVTQEQVIAVGEELSSLTSAKVSEAASAISEHAQSECGITLGQG
;
A
#
# COMPACT_ATOMS: atom_id res chain seq x y z
N MET A 1 -9.79 45.03 39.16
CA MET A 1 -11.13 45.60 38.90
C MET A 1 -11.61 45.00 37.57
N THR A 2 -12.47 43.97 37.60
CA THR A 2 -13.95 44.07 37.44
C THR A 2 -14.32 44.08 35.94
N THR A 3 -14.44 42.94 35.23
CA THR A 3 -15.53 41.93 35.12
C THR A 3 -16.55 42.15 33.97
N LEU A 4 -16.99 41.03 33.36
CA LEU A 4 -18.26 40.76 32.63
C LEU A 4 -18.33 41.23 31.15
N ARG A 5 -19.01 40.59 30.17
CA ARG A 5 -19.81 39.35 30.04
C ARG A 5 -20.26 39.19 28.57
N THR A 6 -20.50 37.93 28.14
CA THR A 6 -21.72 37.45 27.43
C THR A 6 -22.02 37.79 25.94
N THR A 7 -21.84 36.76 25.10
CA THR A 7 -22.87 36.01 24.30
C THR A 7 -23.67 36.66 23.16
N ARG A 8 -23.54 36.06 21.96
CA ARG A 8 -24.62 35.73 20.96
C ARG A 8 -24.09 34.53 20.16
N GLN A 9 -24.62 33.31 20.09
CA GLN A 9 -25.96 32.69 20.10
C GLN A 9 -26.87 33.02 18.90
N ARG A 10 -26.88 32.07 17.93
CA ARG A 10 -27.93 31.74 16.95
C ARG A 10 -27.82 30.21 16.78
N SER A 11 -28.64 29.33 17.38
CA SER A 11 -30.04 28.98 17.05
C SER A 11 -30.32 29.08 15.56
N SER A 12 -30.72 28.05 14.80
CA SER A 12 -31.46 26.80 15.08
C SER A 12 -31.58 26.07 13.70
N ARG A 13 -31.76 24.76 13.51
CA ARG A 13 -32.87 23.87 13.91
C ARG A 13 -32.51 22.42 13.54
N HIS A 14 -32.79 21.48 14.45
CA HIS A 14 -32.90 20.04 14.17
C HIS A 14 -34.26 19.74 13.52
N PRO A 15 -34.41 18.58 12.85
CA PRO A 15 -35.13 17.52 13.55
C PRO A 15 -34.57 16.12 13.32
N GLY A 16 -34.59 15.31 14.38
CA GLY A 16 -34.72 13.87 14.24
C GLY A 16 -33.46 13.04 14.39
N LEU A 17 -32.85 13.01 15.58
CA LEU A 17 -32.11 11.82 16.01
C LEU A 17 -32.49 11.47 17.45
N ARG A 18 -32.90 10.22 17.58
CA ARG A 18 -33.40 9.56 18.77
C ARG A 18 -32.31 9.56 19.84
N ALA A 19 -32.74 9.81 21.08
CA ALA A 19 -31.92 9.71 22.26
C ALA A 19 -31.43 8.27 22.47
N VAL A 20 -30.12 8.10 22.59
CA VAL A 20 -29.50 7.00 23.35
C VAL A 20 -28.54 7.65 24.34
N ALA A 21 -28.84 7.48 25.62
CA ALA A 21 -28.12 8.08 26.72
C ALA A 21 -26.97 7.17 27.19
N VAL A 22 -25.80 7.81 27.33
CA VAL A 22 -24.85 7.74 28.45
C VAL A 22 -24.42 6.36 28.97
N ALA A 23 -23.12 6.08 28.82
CA ALA A 23 -22.27 5.69 29.95
C ALA A 23 -20.80 6.00 29.63
N ALA A 24 -20.26 7.06 30.24
CA ALA A 24 -18.84 7.36 30.29
C ALA A 24 -18.22 6.64 31.48
N VAL A 25 -17.16 5.86 31.25
CA VAL A 25 -16.23 5.44 32.30
C VAL A 25 -14.81 5.56 31.71
N LEU A 26 -14.10 6.61 32.10
CA LEU A 26 -12.66 6.71 31.97
C LEU A 26 -12.03 6.27 33.30
N PRO A 27 -10.96 5.47 33.25
CA PRO A 27 -9.91 5.58 34.24
C PRO A 27 -8.61 6.01 33.57
N THR A 28 -8.19 7.22 33.93
CA THR A 28 -6.82 7.70 33.82
C THR A 28 -5.92 6.80 34.69
N ALA A 29 -4.93 6.15 34.10
CA ALA A 29 -3.80 5.57 34.83
C ALA A 29 -2.51 5.85 34.06
N LEU A 30 -1.81 6.89 34.52
CA LEU A 30 -0.41 7.15 34.24
C LEU A 30 0.41 6.17 35.10
N LEU A 31 1.18 5.25 34.51
CA LEU A 31 2.30 4.61 35.20
C LEU A 31 3.51 4.48 34.27
N LEU A 32 4.65 4.81 34.87
CA LEU A 32 5.96 4.98 34.26
C LEU A 32 6.63 3.64 33.91
N ALA A 33 7.52 3.72 32.92
CA ALA A 33 8.71 2.90 32.64
C ALA A 33 9.06 1.73 33.60
N GLY A 34 9.24 0.53 33.03
CA GLY A 34 10.00 -0.56 33.66
C GLY A 34 9.85 -1.93 33.00
N CYS A 35 10.96 -2.41 32.41
CA CYS A 35 11.52 -3.77 32.45
C CYS A 35 10.62 -5.05 32.39
N SER A 36 11.06 -5.98 31.53
CA SER A 36 11.47 -7.36 31.94
C SER A 36 10.42 -8.44 32.22
N GLY A 37 10.26 -9.37 31.25
CA GLY A 37 10.59 -10.80 31.39
C GLY A 37 9.74 -11.75 32.26
N SER A 38 9.28 -12.84 31.60
CA SER A 38 9.14 -14.25 32.09
C SER A 38 8.08 -14.56 33.17
N ASP A 39 7.38 -15.70 33.24
CA ASP A 39 7.24 -16.94 32.46
C ASP A 39 6.09 -17.77 33.09
N GLU A 40 5.69 -18.84 32.41
CA GLU A 40 5.12 -20.11 32.92
C GLU A 40 3.61 -20.24 33.25
N GLU A 41 2.81 -20.94 32.42
CA GLU A 41 2.61 -22.41 32.29
C GLU A 41 1.39 -22.85 33.15
N ALA A 42 0.47 -23.75 32.79
CA ALA A 42 0.28 -24.65 31.66
C ALA A 42 -1.11 -25.31 31.83
N SER A 43 -1.64 -25.91 30.76
CA SER A 43 -1.85 -27.37 30.67
C SER A 43 -3.11 -27.77 29.89
N GLY A 44 -2.84 -28.42 28.76
CA GLY A 44 -3.56 -29.60 28.30
C GLY A 44 -4.57 -29.36 27.18
N ASP A 45 -4.67 -30.20 26.14
CA ASP A 45 -3.91 -31.38 25.73
C ASP A 45 -4.41 -31.73 24.31
N SER A 46 -3.45 -32.00 23.42
CA SER A 46 -3.47 -32.94 22.29
C SER A 46 -4.80 -33.33 21.61
N SER A 47 -4.89 -33.13 20.28
CA SER A 47 -4.75 -34.24 19.31
C SER A 47 -5.10 -33.87 17.88
N ALA A 48 -4.38 -34.53 16.98
CA ALA A 48 -4.35 -34.45 15.53
C ALA A 48 -5.68 -34.68 14.79
N ALA A 49 -5.82 -33.95 13.67
CA ALA A 49 -6.37 -34.39 12.37
C ALA A 49 -5.87 -33.34 11.36
N ALA A 50 -4.91 -33.58 10.46
CA ALA A 50 -4.96 -34.49 9.32
C ALA A 50 -6.25 -34.32 8.48
N GLU A 51 -6.07 -33.53 7.42
CA GLU A 51 -6.56 -33.72 6.06
C GLU A 51 -7.94 -33.15 5.66
N GLU A 52 -7.86 -32.49 4.51
CA GLU A 52 -8.85 -32.38 3.42
C GLU A 52 -9.91 -31.26 3.41
N SER A 53 -9.61 -30.31 2.52
CA SER A 53 -10.42 -29.98 1.34
C SER A 53 -11.55 -28.97 1.51
N ALA A 54 -11.20 -27.72 1.28
CA ALA A 54 -11.83 -26.94 0.20
C ALA A 54 -10.64 -26.38 -0.61
N ALA A 55 -10.19 -26.95 -1.73
CA ALA A 55 -10.93 -27.18 -2.97
C ALA A 55 -12.02 -26.12 -3.19
N SER A 56 -11.59 -24.87 -3.27
CA SER A 56 -12.27 -23.88 -4.09
C SER A 56 -11.81 -24.10 -5.53
N GLU A 57 -12.33 -25.15 -6.17
CA GLU A 57 -12.33 -25.19 -7.64
C GLU A 57 -13.54 -24.37 -8.09
N ASP A 58 -13.31 -23.10 -8.41
CA ASP A 58 -13.81 -22.43 -9.62
C ASP A 58 -13.20 -21.02 -9.67
N GLY A 59 -12.05 -20.94 -10.35
CA GLY A 59 -11.24 -19.74 -10.51
C GLY A 59 -9.78 -20.12 -10.65
N ALA A 60 -9.40 -20.75 -11.77
CA ALA A 60 -8.04 -21.18 -12.08
C ALA A 60 -7.00 -20.03 -12.22
N GLY A 61 -7.31 -18.85 -11.70
CA GLY A 61 -6.38 -17.71 -11.56
C GLY A 61 -6.10 -17.33 -10.11
N SER A 62 -6.97 -17.64 -9.14
CA SER A 62 -6.85 -17.05 -7.80
C SER A 62 -5.80 -17.73 -6.90
N GLY A 63 -5.53 -19.02 -7.11
CA GLY A 63 -4.59 -19.77 -6.26
C GLY A 63 -3.13 -19.37 -6.46
N ASP A 64 -2.67 -19.37 -7.71
CA ASP A 64 -1.30 -18.98 -8.08
C ASP A 64 -1.12 -17.46 -7.87
N TYR A 65 -2.07 -16.63 -8.33
CA TYR A 65 -2.09 -15.19 -8.08
C TYR A 65 -1.92 -14.82 -6.60
N CYS A 66 -2.69 -15.41 -5.69
CA CYS A 66 -2.57 -15.09 -4.27
C CYS A 66 -1.22 -15.56 -3.66
N ALA A 67 -0.65 -16.65 -4.16
CA ALA A 67 0.66 -17.12 -3.74
C ALA A 67 1.75 -16.16 -4.21
N ASP A 68 1.74 -15.77 -5.49
CA ASP A 68 2.70 -14.83 -6.05
C ASP A 68 2.56 -13.45 -5.41
N LEU A 69 1.33 -12.97 -5.18
CA LEU A 69 1.06 -11.70 -4.49
C LEU A 69 1.58 -11.69 -3.05
N THR A 70 1.59 -12.85 -2.38
CA THR A 70 2.25 -13.00 -1.07
C THR A 70 3.76 -12.91 -1.20
N SER A 71 4.34 -13.60 -2.18
CA SER A 71 5.78 -13.67 -2.39
C SER A 71 6.40 -12.36 -2.84
N THR A 72 5.69 -11.54 -3.60
CA THR A 72 6.18 -10.26 -4.13
C THR A 72 5.79 -9.05 -3.28
N GLN A 73 5.22 -9.24 -2.09
CA GLN A 73 4.74 -8.14 -1.26
C GLN A 73 5.85 -7.13 -0.89
N GLU A 74 7.06 -7.62 -0.62
CA GLU A 74 8.22 -6.76 -0.35
C GLU A 74 8.59 -5.94 -1.60
N ASP A 75 8.58 -6.57 -2.78
CA ASP A 75 8.86 -5.89 -4.05
C ASP A 75 7.82 -4.79 -4.34
N LEU A 76 6.53 -5.08 -4.13
CA LEU A 76 5.43 -4.12 -4.28
C LEU A 76 5.54 -2.96 -3.27
N SER A 77 6.09 -3.20 -2.09
CA SER A 77 6.32 -2.15 -1.09
C SER A 77 7.39 -1.15 -1.54
N GLY A 78 8.29 -1.57 -2.44
CA GLY A 78 9.32 -0.73 -3.06
C GLY A 78 8.78 0.51 -3.78
N LEU A 79 7.52 0.49 -4.23
CA LEU A 79 6.84 1.66 -4.85
C LEU A 79 6.68 2.85 -3.91
N SER A 80 6.56 2.57 -2.61
CA SER A 80 6.39 3.58 -1.58
C SER A 80 7.73 4.03 -0.98
N GLY A 81 8.82 3.37 -1.38
CA GLY A 81 10.16 3.63 -0.89
C GLY A 81 10.86 4.79 -1.60
N ASP A 82 11.85 5.37 -0.94
CA ASP A 82 12.70 6.43 -1.49
C ASP A 82 13.79 5.89 -2.44
N ASP A 83 13.79 4.59 -2.77
CA ASP A 83 14.82 3.94 -3.58
C ASP A 83 14.31 3.59 -4.99
N PRO A 84 14.79 4.30 -6.04
CA PRO A 84 14.39 4.04 -7.41
C PRO A 84 14.76 2.65 -7.93
N ALA A 85 15.83 2.01 -7.43
CA ALA A 85 16.22 0.67 -7.89
C ALA A 85 15.18 -0.39 -7.46
N SER A 86 14.51 -0.16 -6.33
CA SER A 86 13.39 -0.99 -5.86
C SER A 86 12.15 -0.88 -6.76
N LEU A 87 12.01 0.19 -7.56
CA LEU A 87 10.92 0.32 -8.53
C LEU A 87 11.01 -0.70 -9.67
N ASP A 88 12.22 -1.09 -10.09
CA ASP A 88 12.40 -2.07 -11.17
C ASP A 88 11.86 -3.45 -10.77
N GLN A 89 12.13 -3.83 -9.52
CA GLN A 89 11.63 -5.06 -8.90
C GLN A 89 10.10 -4.99 -8.77
N ALA A 90 9.56 -3.86 -8.31
CA ALA A 90 8.12 -3.66 -8.22
C ALA A 90 7.43 -3.76 -9.58
N PHE A 91 8.00 -3.17 -10.62
CA PHE A 91 7.45 -3.24 -11.97
C PHE A 91 7.52 -4.66 -12.53
N THR A 92 8.59 -5.41 -12.25
CA THR A 92 8.68 -6.83 -12.63
C THR A 92 7.64 -7.68 -11.90
N ALA A 93 7.37 -7.37 -10.63
CA ALA A 93 6.30 -7.98 -9.87
C ALA A 93 4.92 -7.66 -10.48
N PHE A 94 4.70 -6.42 -10.96
CA PHE A 94 3.47 -6.07 -11.68
C PHE A 94 3.28 -6.92 -12.92
N ASP A 95 4.31 -7.10 -13.74
CA ASP A 95 4.23 -7.91 -14.97
C ASP A 95 3.85 -9.37 -14.67
N THR A 96 4.42 -9.92 -13.60
CA THR A 96 4.12 -11.29 -13.13
C THR A 96 2.68 -11.39 -12.64
N LEU A 97 2.29 -10.51 -11.71
CA LEU A 97 0.95 -10.52 -11.12
C LEU A 97 -0.14 -10.21 -12.13
N ALA A 98 0.11 -9.33 -13.10
CA ALA A 98 -0.83 -9.02 -14.17
C ALA A 98 -1.10 -10.22 -15.08
N ALA A 99 -0.10 -11.07 -15.30
CA ALA A 99 -0.25 -12.28 -16.13
C ALA A 99 -1.13 -13.35 -15.47
N GLU A 100 -1.15 -13.37 -14.14
CA GLU A 100 -1.86 -14.37 -13.32
C GLU A 100 -3.13 -13.79 -12.69
N ALA A 101 -3.35 -12.49 -12.83
CA ALA A 101 -4.48 -11.77 -12.25
C ALA A 101 -5.83 -12.35 -12.70
N PRO A 102 -6.78 -12.52 -11.77
CA PRO A 102 -8.14 -12.89 -12.13
C PRO A 102 -8.84 -11.72 -12.84
N ASP A 103 -9.85 -12.05 -13.65
CA ASP A 103 -10.56 -11.10 -14.53
C ASP A 103 -11.11 -9.88 -13.77
N GLU A 104 -11.45 -10.04 -12.49
CA GLU A 104 -11.94 -8.99 -11.60
C GLU A 104 -10.96 -7.84 -11.37
N VAL A 105 -9.65 -8.12 -11.43
CA VAL A 105 -8.58 -7.12 -11.24
C VAL A 105 -7.61 -7.00 -12.42
N ALA A 106 -7.78 -7.78 -13.49
CA ALA A 106 -6.89 -7.78 -14.64
C ALA A 106 -6.77 -6.39 -15.32
N GLU A 107 -7.86 -5.62 -15.39
CA GLU A 107 -7.83 -4.26 -15.94
C GLU A 107 -6.98 -3.32 -15.07
N GLN A 108 -7.09 -3.44 -13.76
CA GLN A 108 -6.34 -2.63 -12.79
C GLN A 108 -4.85 -2.97 -12.85
N TRP A 109 -4.51 -4.25 -12.98
CA TRP A 109 -3.13 -4.67 -13.22
C TRP A 109 -2.58 -4.13 -14.53
N THR A 110 -3.37 -4.15 -15.60
CA THR A 110 -2.98 -3.54 -16.89
C THR A 110 -2.67 -2.05 -16.73
N VAL A 111 -3.44 -1.32 -15.92
CA VAL A 111 -3.15 0.09 -15.64
C VAL A 111 -1.78 0.28 -14.98
N LEU A 112 -1.39 -0.62 -14.07
CA LEU A 112 -0.09 -0.55 -13.39
C LEU A 112 1.06 -0.94 -14.33
N THR A 113 0.91 -1.99 -15.14
CA THR A 113 1.94 -2.43 -16.10
C THR A 113 2.12 -1.42 -17.24
N ASP A 114 1.03 -0.87 -17.80
CA ASP A 114 1.10 0.14 -18.88
C ASP A 114 1.87 1.38 -18.42
N MET A 115 1.67 1.77 -17.17
CA MET A 115 2.38 2.89 -16.57
C MET A 115 3.86 2.53 -16.31
N ALA A 116 4.14 1.32 -15.82
CA ALA A 116 5.51 0.88 -15.57
C ALA A 116 6.31 0.85 -16.87
N ASP A 117 5.69 0.40 -17.96
CA ASP A 117 6.24 0.41 -19.30
C ASP A 117 6.47 1.82 -19.84
N GLN A 118 5.57 2.78 -19.55
CA GLN A 118 5.80 4.19 -19.88
C GLN A 118 7.05 4.74 -19.18
N VAL A 119 7.21 4.46 -17.89
CA VAL A 119 8.40 4.89 -17.14
C VAL A 119 9.67 4.24 -17.68
N ARG A 120 9.67 2.92 -17.91
CA ARG A 120 10.81 2.19 -18.49
C ARG A 120 11.16 2.72 -19.88
N THR A 121 10.16 2.99 -20.71
CA THR A 121 10.35 3.56 -22.05
C THR A 121 10.96 4.95 -21.96
N ALA A 122 10.44 5.82 -21.08
CA ALA A 122 10.96 7.16 -20.90
C ALA A 122 12.41 7.16 -20.40
N LEU A 123 12.76 6.22 -19.53
CA LEU A 123 14.14 5.99 -19.10
C LEU A 123 15.03 5.59 -20.28
N ASP A 124 14.64 4.56 -21.04
CA ASP A 124 15.41 4.06 -22.20
C ASP A 124 15.58 5.13 -23.29
N GLU A 125 14.53 5.87 -23.63
CA GLU A 125 14.56 6.96 -24.62
C GLU A 125 15.49 8.11 -24.23
N ASN A 126 15.80 8.24 -22.94
CA ASN A 126 16.64 9.30 -22.40
C ASN A 126 18.03 8.79 -21.97
N ASP A 127 18.42 7.56 -22.35
CA ASP A 127 19.67 6.91 -21.94
C ASP A 127 19.85 6.92 -20.40
N LEU A 128 18.75 6.74 -19.67
CA LEU A 128 18.68 6.77 -18.22
C LEU A 128 18.27 5.41 -17.66
N THR A 129 18.73 5.12 -16.45
CA THR A 129 18.26 3.95 -15.68
C THR A 129 17.65 4.38 -14.34
N LEU A 130 16.90 3.48 -13.70
CA LEU A 130 16.44 3.72 -12.33
C LEU A 130 17.63 3.87 -11.35
N GLU A 131 18.74 3.18 -11.60
CA GLU A 131 19.97 3.27 -10.80
C GLU A 131 20.63 4.67 -10.94
N ASP A 132 20.57 5.26 -12.13
CA ASP A 132 21.00 6.64 -12.38
C ASP A 132 20.17 7.66 -11.59
N LEU A 133 18.84 7.44 -11.52
CA LEU A 133 17.96 8.29 -10.72
C LEU A 133 18.23 8.13 -9.22
N SER A 134 18.54 6.92 -8.75
CA SER A 134 18.93 6.68 -7.35
C SER A 134 20.25 7.38 -7.03
N THR A 135 21.23 7.30 -7.93
CA THR A 135 22.51 7.99 -7.83
C THR A 135 22.32 9.51 -7.82
N LEU A 136 21.48 10.05 -8.69
CA LEU A 136 21.16 11.47 -8.73
C LEU A 136 20.48 11.92 -7.43
N SER A 137 19.51 11.14 -6.92
CA SER A 137 18.78 11.46 -5.69
C SER A 137 19.67 11.42 -4.45
N THR A 138 20.62 10.49 -4.40
CA THR A 138 21.53 10.31 -3.27
C THR A 138 22.72 11.28 -3.31
N THR A 139 23.31 11.49 -4.49
CA THR A 139 24.55 12.25 -4.64
C THR A 139 24.34 13.69 -5.14
N GLY A 140 23.18 13.99 -5.71
CA GLY A 140 22.88 15.26 -6.36
C GLY A 140 23.63 15.49 -7.69
N GLN A 141 24.30 14.47 -8.24
CA GLN A 141 25.07 14.56 -9.47
C GLN A 141 24.36 13.87 -10.63
N LEU A 142 24.34 14.54 -11.78
CA LEU A 142 23.85 13.94 -13.03
C LEU A 142 24.81 12.84 -13.50
N PRO A 143 24.30 11.69 -13.96
CA PRO A 143 25.10 10.67 -14.62
C PRO A 143 25.82 11.22 -15.87
N GLU A 144 26.92 10.59 -16.25
CA GLU A 144 27.64 10.99 -17.46
C GLU A 144 26.79 10.79 -18.71
N GLY A 145 26.67 11.82 -19.54
CA GLY A 145 25.86 11.76 -20.77
C GLY A 145 24.39 12.14 -20.58
N VAL A 146 23.93 12.33 -19.34
CA VAL A 146 22.55 12.74 -19.04
C VAL A 146 22.46 14.25 -18.84
N THR A 147 21.49 14.89 -19.50
CA THR A 147 21.18 16.30 -19.32
C THR A 147 20.06 16.52 -18.30
N GLN A 148 19.96 17.75 -17.79
CA GLN A 148 18.89 18.12 -16.87
C GLN A 148 17.51 18.02 -17.54
N GLU A 149 17.41 18.31 -18.85
CA GLU A 149 16.15 18.15 -19.58
C GLU A 149 15.67 16.70 -19.63
N GLN A 150 16.59 15.75 -19.83
CA GLN A 150 16.27 14.31 -19.85
C GLN A 150 15.73 13.84 -18.50
N VAL A 151 16.34 14.27 -17.40
CA VAL A 151 15.83 13.97 -16.05
C VAL A 151 14.46 14.58 -15.80
N ILE A 152 14.21 15.81 -16.27
CA ILE A 152 12.90 16.45 -16.13
C ILE A 152 11.84 15.66 -16.89
N ALA A 153 12.13 15.22 -18.13
CA ALA A 153 11.22 14.42 -18.93
C ALA A 153 10.82 13.11 -18.23
N VAL A 154 11.80 12.38 -17.69
CA VAL A 154 11.53 11.16 -16.91
C VAL A 154 10.78 11.47 -15.61
N GLY A 155 11.08 12.59 -14.96
CA GLY A 155 10.37 13.04 -13.74
C GLY A 155 8.89 13.36 -13.98
N GLU A 156 8.52 13.84 -15.17
CA GLU A 156 7.12 14.04 -15.56
C GLU A 156 6.38 12.70 -15.68
N GLU A 157 7.01 11.69 -16.29
CA GLU A 157 6.47 10.33 -16.38
C GLU A 157 6.37 9.67 -15.00
N LEU A 158 7.37 9.82 -14.14
CA LEU A 158 7.30 9.37 -12.74
C LEU A 158 6.20 10.08 -11.94
N SER A 159 5.88 11.33 -12.27
CA SER A 159 4.77 12.03 -11.62
C SER A 159 3.42 11.40 -12.00
N SER A 160 3.31 10.77 -13.18
CA SER A 160 2.11 10.05 -13.61
C SER A 160 1.81 8.82 -12.75
N LEU A 161 2.82 8.24 -12.09
CA LEU A 161 2.67 7.18 -11.07
C LEU A 161 1.71 7.58 -9.95
N THR A 162 1.69 8.87 -9.61
CA THR A 162 0.84 9.41 -8.55
C THR A 162 -0.53 9.85 -9.04
N SER A 163 -0.88 9.51 -10.29
CA SER A 163 -2.18 9.87 -10.86
C SER A 163 -3.33 9.17 -10.13
N ALA A 164 -4.51 9.80 -10.20
CA ALA A 164 -5.73 9.23 -9.61
C ALA A 164 -6.04 7.84 -10.18
N LYS A 165 -5.78 7.62 -11.48
CA LYS A 165 -6.03 6.35 -12.15
C LYS A 165 -5.16 5.22 -11.58
N VAL A 166 -3.87 5.47 -11.35
CA VAL A 166 -2.97 4.49 -10.72
C VAL A 166 -3.40 4.23 -9.28
N SER A 167 -3.76 5.27 -8.54
CA SER A 167 -4.22 5.16 -7.14
C SER A 167 -5.52 4.34 -7.02
N GLU A 168 -6.46 4.53 -7.93
CA GLU A 168 -7.72 3.77 -8.01
C GLU A 168 -7.46 2.30 -8.35
N ALA A 169 -6.59 2.03 -9.33
CA ALA A 169 -6.20 0.67 -9.69
C ALA A 169 -5.52 -0.06 -8.52
N ALA A 170 -4.54 0.59 -7.88
CA ALA A 170 -3.86 0.04 -6.71
C ALA A 170 -4.81 -0.22 -5.53
N SER A 171 -5.80 0.66 -5.33
CA SER A 171 -6.81 0.48 -4.28
C SER A 171 -7.69 -0.73 -4.56
N ALA A 172 -8.19 -0.88 -5.79
CA ALA A 172 -9.01 -2.01 -6.19
C ALA A 172 -8.25 -3.36 -6.09
N ILE A 173 -6.98 -3.39 -6.49
CA ILE A 173 -6.10 -4.55 -6.30
C ILE A 173 -5.94 -4.87 -4.81
N SER A 174 -5.72 -3.85 -3.97
CA SER A 174 -5.55 -4.03 -2.53
C SER A 174 -6.83 -4.54 -1.85
N GLU A 175 -7.99 -4.03 -2.24
CA GLU A 175 -9.30 -4.50 -1.76
C GLU A 175 -9.54 -5.96 -2.15
N HIS A 176 -9.25 -6.32 -3.41
CA HIS A 176 -9.36 -7.70 -3.89
C HIS A 176 -8.36 -8.64 -3.19
N ALA A 177 -7.10 -8.22 -3.04
CA ALA A 177 -6.10 -9.00 -2.31
C ALA A 177 -6.52 -9.24 -0.85
N GLN A 178 -7.16 -8.26 -0.22
CA GLN A 178 -7.69 -8.42 1.13
C GLN A 178 -8.92 -9.34 1.17
N SER A 179 -9.84 -9.23 0.22
CA SER A 179 -11.08 -10.02 0.22
C SER A 179 -10.85 -11.48 -0.19
N GLU A 180 -10.08 -11.70 -1.27
CA GLU A 180 -9.90 -13.02 -1.88
C GLU A 180 -8.67 -13.73 -1.34
N CYS A 181 -7.57 -13.02 -1.12
CA CYS A 181 -6.31 -13.62 -0.67
C CYS A 181 -6.06 -13.47 0.83
N GLY A 182 -6.79 -12.58 1.52
CA GLY A 182 -6.53 -12.25 2.93
C GLY A 182 -5.23 -11.47 3.16
N ILE A 183 -4.69 -10.82 2.11
CA ILE A 183 -3.40 -10.12 2.13
C ILE A 183 -3.64 -8.61 2.18
N THR A 184 -2.86 -7.87 2.97
CA THR A 184 -2.91 -6.40 2.96
C THR A 184 -1.68 -5.84 2.28
N LEU A 185 -1.86 -5.23 1.11
CA LEU A 185 -0.81 -4.53 0.37
C LEU A 185 -0.61 -3.12 0.95
N GLY A 186 0.64 -2.64 0.98
CA GLY A 186 0.98 -1.27 1.42
C GLY A 186 1.10 -1.04 2.93
N GLN A 187 1.10 -2.09 3.75
CA GLN A 187 1.59 -2.02 5.14
C GLN A 187 3.03 -2.56 5.20
N GLY A 188 3.98 -1.75 4.75
CA GLY A 188 5.42 -1.98 4.86
C GLY A 188 6.09 -0.79 5.52
#